data_AF-A0A8J7NGQ2-F1
#
_entry.id   AF-A0A8J7NGQ2-F1
#
_cell.length_a   1.000
_cell.length_b   1.000
_cell.length_c   1.000
_cell.angle_alpha   90.00
_cell.angle_beta   90.00
_cell.angle_gamma   90.00
#
_symmetry.space_group_name_H-M   'P 1'
#
loop_
_entity.id
_entity.type
_entity.pdbx_description
1 polymer ?
#
loop_
_entity_poly.entity_id
_entity_poly.type
_entity_poly.pdbx_seq_one_letter_code
_entity_poly.pdbx_strand_id
1 'polypeptide(L)' 'ARGLWILLAPERVLMPDPIAVSVLQLCDGTRTVTDLAATLAETYAAPAETIAADVAAMLQDLADKGFLVDAGDGQA' A
#
# COMPACT_ATOMS: atom_id res chain seq x y z
N ALA A 1 16.55 6.98 17.36
CA ALA A 1 16.05 7.53 16.08
C ALA A 1 15.35 6.40 15.34
N ARG A 2 14.08 6.54 14.97
CA ARG A 2 13.32 5.47 14.31
C ARG A 2 13.46 5.64 12.80
N GLY A 3 13.77 4.54 12.11
CA GLY A 3 14.09 4.52 10.68
C GLY A 3 12.98 5.08 9.81
N LEU A 4 13.39 5.79 8.76
CA LEU A 4 12.50 6.23 7.70
C LEU A 4 12.25 5.05 6.76
N TRP A 5 11.00 4.90 6.31
CA TRP A 5 10.67 3.95 5.26
C TRP A 5 10.91 4.59 3.91
N ILE A 6 11.50 3.81 3.01
CA ILE A 6 11.85 4.25 1.67
C ILE A 6 11.49 3.12 0.71
N LEU A 7 10.75 3.45 -0.35
CA LEU A 7 10.57 2.59 -1.52
C LEU A 7 11.64 2.96 -2.56
N LEU A 8 12.45 1.98 -2.91
CA LEU A 8 13.50 2.10 -3.92
C LEU A 8 13.03 1.45 -5.22
N ALA A 9 12.94 2.25 -6.28
CA ALA A 9 12.77 1.80 -7.64
C ALA A 9 14.07 2.12 -8.43
N PRO A 10 14.32 1.48 -9.59
CA PRO A 10 15.61 1.56 -10.28
C PRO A 10 16.18 2.97 -10.47
N GLU A 11 15.29 3.94 -10.77
CA GLU A 11 15.68 5.35 -11.02
C GLU A 11 14.93 6.33 -10.09
N ARG A 12 14.21 5.85 -9.07
CA ARG A 12 13.29 6.67 -8.27
C ARG A 12 13.27 6.26 -6.80
N VAL A 13 13.06 7.24 -5.94
CA VAL A 13 12.90 7.05 -4.50
C VAL A 13 11.58 7.67 -4.07
N LEU A 14 10.79 6.94 -3.29
CA LEU A 14 9.56 7.44 -2.68
C LEU A 14 9.61 7.25 -1.17
N MET A 15 9.27 8.30 -0.43
CA MET A 15 9.13 8.25 1.03
C MET A 15 7.63 8.18 1.32
N PRO A 16 7.08 6.98 1.58
CA PRO A 16 5.67 6.85 1.92
C PRO A 16 5.38 7.56 3.25
N ASP A 17 4.19 8.12 3.35
CA ASP A 17 3.69 8.63 4.63
C ASP A 17 3.39 7.45 5.59
N PRO A 18 3.20 7.71 6.90
CA PRO A 18 2.90 6.66 7.87
C PRO A 18 1.70 5.77 7.52
N ILE A 19 0.64 6.32 6.93
CA ILE A 19 -0.54 5.53 6.51
C ILE A 19 -0.16 4.62 5.36
N ALA A 20 0.51 5.14 4.33
CA ALA A 20 1.01 4.34 3.24
C ALA A 20 1.95 3.20 3.72
N VAL A 21 2.82 3.49 4.69
CA VAL A 21 3.67 2.45 5.31
C VAL A 21 2.81 1.36 5.97
N SER A 22 1.78 1.72 6.73
CA SER A 22 0.90 0.75 7.38
C SER A 22 0.17 -0.14 6.38
N VAL A 23 -0.32 0.44 5.27
CA VAL A 23 -0.93 -0.33 4.18
C VAL A 23 0.08 -1.31 3.57
N LEU A 24 1.25 -0.81 3.17
CA LEU A 24 2.29 -1.61 2.51
C LEU A 24 2.84 -2.73 3.41
N GLN A 25 2.91 -2.52 4.72
CA GLN A 25 3.33 -3.56 5.67
C GLN A 25 2.35 -4.72 5.80
N LEU A 26 1.08 -4.50 5.47
CA LEU A 26 0.06 -5.54 5.49
C LEU A 26 -0.03 -6.30 4.15
N CYS A 27 0.62 -5.81 3.09
CA CYS A 27 0.69 -6.49 1.79
C CYS A 27 1.63 -7.70 1.88
N ASP A 28 1.05 -8.88 2.13
CA ASP A 28 1.77 -10.16 2.25
C ASP A 28 1.67 -11.05 0.99
N GLY A 29 1.04 -10.54 -0.08
CA GLY A 29 0.80 -11.27 -1.33
C GLY A 29 -0.39 -12.23 -1.29
N THR A 30 -1.11 -12.32 -0.18
CA THR A 30 -2.29 -13.20 -0.02
C THR A 30 -3.56 -12.47 0.34
N ARG A 31 -3.46 -11.37 1.10
CA ARG A 31 -4.62 -10.55 1.51
C ARG A 31 -5.19 -9.74 0.36
N THR A 32 -6.52 -9.63 0.35
CA THR A 32 -7.22 -8.73 -0.56
C THR A 32 -7.28 -7.31 0.00
N VAL A 33 -7.55 -6.32 -0.85
CA VAL A 33 -7.80 -4.93 -0.42
C VAL A 33 -8.92 -4.84 0.62
N THR A 34 -9.94 -5.70 0.50
CA THR A 34 -11.03 -5.77 1.49
C THR A 34 -10.55 -6.24 2.86
N ASP A 35 -9.69 -7.25 2.92
CA ASP A 35 -9.10 -7.74 4.18
C ASP A 35 -8.21 -6.68 4.85
N LEU A 36 -7.42 -5.97 4.03
CA LEU A 36 -6.59 -4.85 4.48
C LEU A 36 -7.46 -3.74 5.05
N ALA A 37 -8.50 -3.33 4.32
CA ALA A 37 -9.39 -2.26 4.74
C ALA A 37 -10.15 -2.59 6.03
N ALA A 38 -10.58 -3.84 6.22
CA ALA A 38 -11.21 -4.28 7.47
C ALA A 38 -10.24 -4.14 8.66
N THR A 39 -8.99 -4.59 8.49
CA THR A 39 -7.94 -4.49 9.54
C THR A 39 -7.64 -3.03 9.90
N LEU A 40 -7.55 -2.17 8.89
CA LEU A 40 -7.25 -0.75 9.06
C LEU A 40 -8.46 0.04 9.61
N ALA A 41 -9.69 -0.40 9.32
CA ALA A 41 -10.92 0.20 9.85
C ALA A 41 -10.99 0.06 11.36
N GLU A 42 -10.59 -1.09 11.91
CA GLU A 42 -10.46 -1.29 13.35
C GLU A 42 -9.37 -0.40 13.96
N THR A 43 -8.25 -0.24 13.25
CA THR A 43 -7.09 0.53 13.73
C THR A 43 -7.36 2.04 13.75
N TYR A 44 -8.01 2.56 12.72
CA TYR A 44 -8.24 4.00 12.54
C TYR A 44 -9.66 4.46 12.89
N ALA A 45 -10.53 3.54 13.34
CA ALA A 45 -11.92 3.81 13.68
C ALA A 45 -12.69 4.55 12.56
N ALA A 46 -12.51 4.11 11.31
CA ALA A 46 -13.14 4.70 10.14
C ALA A 46 -13.87 3.64 9.29
N PRO A 47 -14.84 4.03 8.44
CA PRO A 47 -15.60 3.07 7.64
C PRO A 47 -14.70 2.26 6.69
N ALA A 48 -14.88 0.94 6.66
CA ALA A 48 -14.09 0.05 5.82
C ALA A 48 -14.21 0.39 4.33
N GLU A 49 -15.38 0.86 3.87
CA GLU A 49 -15.56 1.28 2.47
C GLU A 49 -14.73 2.50 2.11
N THR A 50 -14.62 3.48 3.01
CA THR A 50 -13.77 4.66 2.82
C THR A 50 -12.30 4.26 2.76
N ILE A 51 -11.86 3.43 3.70
CA ILE A 51 -10.48 2.93 3.71
C ILE A 51 -10.18 2.10 2.47
N ALA A 52 -11.10 1.24 2.04
CA ALA A 52 -10.91 0.42 0.85
C ALA A 52 -10.71 1.28 -0.40
N ALA A 53 -11.50 2.36 -0.55
CA ALA A 53 -11.34 3.29 -1.65
C ALA A 53 -9.98 4.02 -1.60
N ASP A 54 -9.58 4.49 -0.42
CA ASP A 54 -8.29 5.18 -0.23
C ASP A 54 -7.10 4.25 -0.48
N VAL A 55 -7.16 3.02 0.04
CA VAL A 55 -6.13 1.98 -0.16
C VAL A 55 -6.03 1.62 -1.64
N ALA A 56 -7.16 1.40 -2.32
CA ALA A 56 -7.17 1.09 -3.75
C ALA A 56 -6.56 2.24 -4.58
N ALA A 57 -6.96 3.49 -4.31
CA ALA A 57 -6.42 4.66 -4.99
C ALA A 57 -4.91 4.82 -4.75
N MET A 58 -4.45 4.60 -3.52
CA MET A 58 -3.03 4.65 -3.17
C MET A 58 -2.22 3.56 -3.88
N LEU A 59 -2.68 2.31 -3.87
CA LEU A 59 -2.00 1.20 -4.55
C LEU A 59 -1.95 1.42 -6.06
N GLN A 60 -3.03 1.94 -6.65
CA GLN A 60 -3.08 2.28 -8.06
C GLN A 60 -2.10 3.40 -8.42
N ASP A 61 -2.03 4.48 -7.64
CA ASP A 61 -1.08 5.57 -7.86
C ASP A 61 0.38 5.09 -7.79
N LEU A 62 0.70 4.18 -6.87
CA LEU A 62 2.02 3.56 -6.78
C LEU A 62 2.31 2.66 -7.99
N ALA A 63 1.33 1.91 -8.47
CA ALA A 63 1.44 1.08 -9.67
C ALA A 63 1.63 1.93 -10.94
N ASP A 64 0.86 3.00 -11.10
CA ASP A 64 0.98 3.95 -12.23
C ASP A 64 2.35 4.63 -12.26
N LYS A 65 2.95 4.83 -11.08
CA LYS A 65 4.31 5.33 -10.92
C LYS A 65 5.38 4.24 -11.08
N GLY A 66 5.02 2.98 -11.29
CA GLY A 66 5.97 1.87 -11.44
C GLY A 66 6.69 1.46 -10.16
N PHE A 67 6.13 1.79 -8.98
CA PHE A 67 6.65 1.29 -7.70
C PHE A 67 6.05 -0.05 -7.31
N LEU A 68 4.87 -0.39 -7.84
CA LEU A 68 4.20 -1.67 -7.64
C LEU A 68 3.87 -2.30 -8.99
N VAL A 69 3.84 -3.63 -9.02
CA VAL A 69 3.38 -4.43 -10.14
C VAL A 69 2.38 -5.46 -9.62
N ASP A 70 1.48 -5.92 -10.48
CA ASP A 70 0.62 -7.05 -10.13
C ASP A 70 1.48 -8.31 -9.98
N ALA A 71 1.19 -9.12 -8.97
CA ALA A 71 1.98 -10.31 -8.67
C ALA A 71 1.84 -11.41 -9.76
N GLY A 72 0.81 -11.36 -10.59
CA GLY A 72 0.61 -12.21 -11.76
C GLY A 72 1.20 -11.65 -13.06
N ASP A 73 1.55 -10.36 -13.10
CA ASP A 73 2.24 -9.69 -14.20
C ASP A 73 3.76 -9.86 -14.03
N GLY A 74 4.20 -11.12 -13.98
CA GLY A 74 5.61 -11.48 -13.99
C GLY A 74 6.23 -11.15 -15.35
N GLN A 75 6.58 -9.90 -15.58
CA GLN A 75 7.44 -9.43 -16.67
C GLN A 75 8.46 -8.42 -16.15
N ALA A 76 9.59 -8.94 -15.65
CA ALA A 76 10.97 -8.55 -15.97
C ALA A 76 11.95 -9.20 -14.99
#